data_AF-A0A1K9ZV34-F1
#
_entry.id   AF-A0A1K9ZV34-F1
#
_cell.length_a   1.000
_cell.length_b   1.000
_cell.length_c   1.000
_cell.angle_alpha   90.00
_cell.angle_beta   90.00
_cell.angle_gamma   90.00
#
_symmetry.space_group_name_H-M   'P 1'
#
loop_
_entity.id
_entity.type
_entity.pdbx_description
1 polymer ?
#
loop_
_entity_poly.entity_id
_entity_poly.type
_entity_poly.pdbx_seq_one_letter_code
_entity_poly.pdbx_strand_id
1 'polypeptide(L)' 'MIAHVVKELKVAGVDCFWCDARKTAVGFYRRFGLEIQGHEFNKSGIPYYKMEIKLRT' A
#
# COMPACT_ATOMS: atom_id res chain seq x y z
N MET A 1 6.39 9.06 -6.92
CA MET A 1 5.06 8.55 -7.34
C MET A 1 4.14 8.26 -6.15
N ILE A 2 4.41 7.25 -5.29
CA ILE A 2 3.49 6.89 -4.18
C ILE A 2 3.17 8.07 -3.24
N ALA A 3 4.18 8.85 -2.83
CA ALA A 3 3.93 10.06 -2.03
C ALA A 3 2.97 11.04 -2.69
N HIS A 4 3.04 11.21 -4.01
CA HIS A 4 2.14 12.08 -4.75
C HIS A 4 0.72 11.49 -4.77
N VAL A 5 0.56 10.19 -5.04
CA VAL A 5 -0.73 9.49 -4.99
C VAL A 5 -1.40 9.65 -3.62
N VAL A 6 -0.67 9.39 -2.54
CA VAL A 6 -1.18 9.54 -1.17
C VAL A 6 -1.63 10.98 -0.89
N LYS A 7 -0.87 11.98 -1.36
CA LYS A 7 -1.23 13.39 -1.22
C LYS A 7 -2.54 13.71 -1.95
N GLU A 8 -2.66 13.32 -3.20
CA GLU A 8 -3.87 13.58 -4.01
C GLU A 8 -5.10 12.87 -3.43
N LEU A 9 -4.96 11.63 -2.96
CA LEU A 9 -6.06 10.88 -2.37
C LEU A 9 -6.56 11.51 -1.06
N LYS A 10 -5.67 12.09 -0.25
CA LYS A 10 -6.06 12.87 0.93
C LYS A 10 -6.88 14.10 0.56
N VAL A 11 -6.46 14.84 -0.47
CA VAL A 11 -7.19 16.02 -0.98
C VAL A 11 -8.57 15.62 -1.52
N ALA A 12 -8.64 14.48 -2.21
CA ALA A 12 -9.90 13.92 -2.73
C ALA A 12 -10.81 13.34 -1.64
N GLY A 13 -10.38 13.31 -0.37
CA GLY A 13 -11.16 12.75 0.73
C GLY A 13 -11.35 11.23 0.63
N VAL A 14 -10.37 10.51 0.10
CA VAL A 14 -10.41 9.04 0.09
C VAL A 14 -10.04 8.50 1.46
N ASP A 15 -10.77 7.50 1.95
CA ASP A 15 -10.58 6.93 3.30
C ASP A 15 -9.39 5.97 3.39
N CYS A 16 -9.15 5.21 2.33
CA CYS A 16 -8.14 4.16 2.32
C CYS A 16 -7.51 4.02 0.94
N PHE A 17 -6.19 3.85 0.92
CA PHE A 17 -5.44 3.44 -0.25
C PHE A 17 -4.80 2.07 0.01
N TRP A 18 -4.88 1.17 -0.97
CA TRP A 18 -4.26 -0.14 -0.87
C TRP A 18 -3.68 -0.61 -2.20
N CYS A 19 -2.73 -1.53 -2.13
CA CYS A 19 -2.14 -2.16 -3.31
C CYS A 19 -1.59 -3.56 -3.01
N ASP A 20 -1.47 -4.37 -4.06
CA ASP A 20 -0.66 -5.60 -4.05
C ASP A 20 0.83 -5.21 -4.10
N ALA A 21 1.49 -5.19 -2.95
CA ALA A 21 2.91 -4.91 -2.86
C ALA A 21 3.75 -6.18 -2.97
N ARG A 22 4.75 -6.20 -3.85
CA ARG A 22 5.73 -7.31 -3.90
C ARG A 22 6.39 -7.45 -2.52
N LYS A 23 6.62 -8.69 -2.06
CA LYS A 23 7.32 -8.97 -0.79
C LYS A 23 8.65 -8.22 -0.68
N THR A 24 9.42 -8.19 -1.77
CA THR A 24 10.71 -7.51 -1.84
C THR A 24 10.62 -5.98 -1.75
N ALA A 25 9.44 -5.39 -1.99
CA ALA A 25 9.20 -3.96 -1.97
C ALA A 25 8.51 -3.47 -0.67
N VAL A 26 8.23 -4.35 0.30
CA VAL A 26 7.53 -3.97 1.56
C VAL A 26 8.19 -2.78 2.24
N GLY A 27 9.53 -2.78 2.34
CA GLY A 27 10.28 -1.68 2.95
C GLY A 27 10.07 -0.34 2.24
N PHE A 28 9.88 -0.34 0.91
CA PHE A 28 9.57 0.86 0.14
C PHE A 28 8.18 1.42 0.49
N TYR A 29 7.16 0.57 0.58
CA TYR A 29 5.79 0.99 0.90
C TYR A 29 5.63 1.47 2.35
N ARG A 30 6.35 0.84 3.30
CA ARG A 30 6.38 1.27 4.71
C ARG A 30 6.83 2.72 4.89
N ARG A 31 7.73 3.22 4.04
CA ARG A 31 8.18 4.63 4.06
C ARG A 31 7.06 5.64 3.80
N PHE A 32 5.95 5.19 3.22
CA PHE A 32 4.77 6.03 2.95
C PHE A 32 3.62 5.75 3.92
N GLY A 33 3.84 4.94 4.97
CA GLY A 33 2.84 4.61 5.98
C GLY A 33 1.90 3.47 5.60
N LEU A 34 2.20 2.72 4.53
CA LEU A 34 1.44 1.51 4.22
C LEU A 34 1.87 0.34 5.09
N GLU A 35 0.90 -0.45 5.52
CA GLU A 35 1.08 -1.62 6.38
C GLU A 35 0.54 -2.88 5.71
N ILE A 36 1.17 -4.03 6.00
CA ILE A 36 0.71 -5.33 5.51
C ILE A 36 -0.64 -5.66 6.14
N GLN A 37 -1.56 -6.14 5.31
CA GLN A 37 -2.87 -6.63 5.72
C GLN A 37 -2.99 -8.10 5.35
N GLY A 38 -3.14 -8.95 6.37
CA GLY A 38 -3.27 -10.39 6.20
C GLY A 38 -1.98 -11.09 5.79
N HIS A 39 -2.11 -12.17 5.02
CA HIS A 39 -1.03 -13.09 4.70
C HIS A 39 -0.39 -12.82 3.34
N GLU A 40 0.80 -13.38 3.13
CA GLU A 40 1.46 -13.43 1.82
C GLU A 40 0.58 -14.21 0.84
N PHE A 41 0.50 -13.76 -0.40
CA PHE A 41 -0.14 -14.51 -1.48
C PHE A 41 0.73 -14.52 -2.74
N ASN A 42 0.52 -15.50 -3.61
CA ASN A 42 1.26 -15.64 -4.85
C ASN A 42 0.44 -15.13 -6.04
N LYS A 43 1.08 -14.35 -6.92
CA LYS A 43 0.52 -13.87 -8.18
C LYS A 43 1.52 -14.16 -9.29
N SER A 44 1.20 -15.13 -10.15
CA SER A 44 2.05 -15.54 -11.28
C SER A 44 3.49 -15.92 -10.87
N GLY A 45 3.64 -16.67 -9.77
CA GLY A 45 4.94 -17.11 -9.25
C GLY A 45 5.65 -16.08 -8.36
N ILE A 46 5.09 -14.87 -8.19
CA ILE A 46 5.71 -13.80 -7.40
C ILE A 46 4.96 -13.64 -6.07
N PRO A 47 5.67 -13.52 -4.93
CA PRO A 47 5.05 -13.28 -3.63
C PRO A 47 4.68 -11.80 -3.41
N TYR A 48 3.47 -11.57 -2.90
CA TYR A 48 2.88 -10.27 -2.61
C TYR A 48 2.23 -10.23 -1.23
N TYR A 49 2.03 -9.01 -0.73
CA TYR A 49 1.12 -8.70 0.37
C TYR A 49 0.10 -7.66 -0.09
N LYS A 50 -1.13 -7.73 0.41
CA LYS A 50 -1.99 -6.55 0.40
C LYS A 50 -1.36 -5.57 1.40
N MET A 51 -1.10 -4.35 0.96
CA MET A 51 -0.66 -3.28 1.86
C MET A 51 -1.62 -2.11 1.77
N GLU A 52 -1.96 -1.48 2.89
CA GLU A 52 -2.89 -0.37 2.94
C GLU A 52 -2.46 0.75 3.89
N ILE A 53 -3.00 1.94 3.66
CA ILE A 53 -2.91 3.10 4.55
C ILE A 53 -4.30 3.73 4.70
N LYS A 54 -4.68 4.01 5.95
CA LYS A 54 -5.85 4.83 6.25
C LYS A 54 -5.49 6.31 6.09
N LEU A 55 -6.28 7.03 5.31
CA LEU A 55 -6.00 8.40 4.90
C LEU A 55 -6.91 9.43 5.58
N ARG A 56 -8.07 9.00 6.07
CA ARG A 56 -8.89 9.76 7.02
C ARG A 56 -8.65 9.27 8.44
N THR A 57 -8.60 10.23 9.38
CA THR A 57 -8.50 10.02 10.81
C THR A 57 -9.74 10.60 11.49
#